data_AF-A0A519Z946-F1
#
_entry.id   AF-A0A519Z946-F1
#
_cell.length_a   1.000
_cell.length_b   1.000
_cell.length_c   1.000
_cell.angle_alpha   90.00
_cell.angle_beta   90.00
_cell.angle_gamma   90.00
#
_symmetry.space_group_name_H-M   'P 1'
#
loop_
_entity.id
_entity.type
_entity.pdbx_description
1 polymer ?
#
loop_
_entity_poly.entity_id
_entity_poly.type
_entity_poly.pdbx_seq_one_letter_code
_entity_poly.pdbx_strand_id
1 'polypeptide(L)'
;MWRFISHYNMSPTGYNGPAALPSFYDTFGANDLRRGQVYKYTNGPSNRFNHQNVGFLIGQQYDLTSSSDTPLKDRTGAPLAFTRQVSLIEIGANLEVTGLRPMKYAPDFTNNASGATDNDMVHFRLPDVLLMKAEAILRGGTGTTAGSYGSTPLALVNAIRTDASRSAGALTSMDLNTLYAERGRELYLENWRRQDMVRFGKYLGPIEQGPTSSDAKYLIFPIPNQQLAVNSNLTQNPGY
;
A
#
# COMPACT_ATOMS: atom_id res chain seq x y z
N MET A 1 -6.29 -5.87 7.87
CA MET A 1 -6.17 -5.66 6.40
C MET A 1 -5.83 -6.93 5.61
N TRP A 2 -5.00 -7.85 6.13
CA TRP A 2 -4.59 -9.06 5.40
C TRP A 2 -5.75 -9.86 4.80
N ARG A 3 -6.91 -9.91 5.47
CA ARG A 3 -8.07 -10.70 5.02
C ARG A 3 -8.56 -10.26 3.64
N PHE A 4 -8.42 -8.99 3.27
CA PHE A 4 -8.73 -8.53 1.92
C PHE A 4 -7.71 -9.01 0.90
N ILE A 5 -6.47 -9.27 1.30
CA ILE A 5 -5.33 -9.52 0.42
C ILE A 5 -5.05 -11.02 0.25
N SER A 6 -5.10 -11.80 1.33
CA SER A 6 -4.84 -13.24 1.31
C SER A 6 -5.78 -13.97 0.35
N HIS A 7 -5.24 -14.95 -0.37
CA HIS A 7 -6.04 -15.87 -1.15
C HIS A 7 -6.82 -16.85 -0.25
N TYR A 8 -7.93 -17.40 -0.74
CA TYR A 8 -8.78 -18.34 0.00
C TYR A 8 -8.01 -19.59 0.48
N ASN A 9 -7.03 -20.03 -0.32
CA ASN A 9 -6.17 -21.20 -0.04
C ASN A 9 -4.89 -20.85 0.76
N MET A 10 -4.70 -19.59 1.17
CA MET A 10 -3.60 -19.23 2.06
C MET A 10 -4.01 -19.36 3.53
N SER A 11 -3.02 -19.44 4.43
CA SER A 11 -3.23 -19.36 5.87
C SER A 11 -2.59 -18.08 6.44
N PRO A 12 -3.38 -17.16 7.01
CA PRO A 12 -4.82 -17.23 7.18
C PRO A 12 -5.55 -16.93 5.86
N THR A 13 -6.75 -17.49 5.71
CA THR A 13 -7.59 -17.32 4.53
C THR A 13 -8.06 -15.86 4.37
N GLY A 14 -8.42 -15.48 3.15
CA GLY A 14 -8.89 -14.15 2.81
C GLY A 14 -9.78 -14.10 1.57
N TYR A 15 -9.90 -12.92 0.97
CA TYR A 15 -10.84 -12.64 -0.11
C TYR A 15 -10.19 -12.50 -1.49
N ASN A 16 -8.86 -12.61 -1.57
CA ASN A 16 -8.09 -12.42 -2.81
C ASN A 16 -8.44 -11.11 -3.55
N GLY A 17 -8.59 -10.01 -2.80
CA GLY A 17 -9.12 -8.75 -3.28
C GLY A 17 -8.09 -7.87 -4.01
N PRO A 18 -7.60 -6.78 -3.38
CA PRO A 18 -6.89 -5.75 -4.12
C PRO A 18 -5.49 -6.22 -4.56
N ALA A 19 -5.12 -5.78 -5.76
CA ALA A 19 -3.78 -5.90 -6.30
C ALA A 19 -3.08 -4.53 -6.36
N ALA A 20 -1.77 -4.52 -6.21
CA ALA A 20 -0.94 -3.36 -6.49
C ALA A 20 -0.53 -3.33 -7.97
N LEU A 21 -0.41 -2.12 -8.50
CA LEU A 21 0.09 -1.90 -9.86
C LEU A 21 1.60 -2.19 -9.93
N PRO A 22 2.08 -2.84 -10.99
CA PRO A 22 3.50 -3.15 -11.12
C PRO A 22 4.35 -1.89 -11.24
N SER A 23 3.87 -0.82 -11.88
CA SER A 23 4.61 0.46 -11.92
C SER A 23 4.87 1.03 -10.53
N PHE A 24 3.92 0.85 -9.59
CA PHE A 24 4.09 1.29 -8.22
C PHE A 24 5.12 0.43 -7.47
N TYR A 25 5.04 -0.90 -7.62
CA TYR A 25 6.01 -1.84 -7.05
C TYR A 25 7.44 -1.60 -7.57
N ASP A 26 7.59 -1.21 -8.83
CA ASP A 26 8.89 -0.92 -9.43
C ASP A 26 9.54 0.36 -8.90
N THR A 27 8.78 1.22 -8.22
CA THR A 27 9.36 2.41 -7.57
C THR A 27 10.18 2.10 -6.32
N PHE A 28 10.09 0.88 -5.78
CA PHE A 28 10.83 0.46 -4.60
C PHE A 28 12.22 -0.05 -5.00
N GLY A 29 13.27 0.43 -4.33
CA GLY A 29 14.65 -0.04 -4.58
C GLY A 29 14.85 -1.50 -4.20
N ALA A 30 15.83 -2.18 -4.79
CA ALA A 30 16.05 -3.62 -4.58
C ALA A 30 16.23 -4.02 -3.10
N ASN A 31 16.82 -3.15 -2.28
CA ASN A 31 17.07 -3.40 -0.85
C ASN A 31 15.91 -2.94 0.06
N ASP A 32 14.87 -2.32 -0.50
CA ASP A 32 13.75 -1.79 0.26
C ASP A 32 12.90 -2.92 0.84
N LEU A 33 12.94 -3.08 2.16
CA LEU A 33 12.24 -4.16 2.88
C LEU A 33 10.72 -4.10 2.72
N ARG A 34 10.17 -2.94 2.32
CA ARG A 34 8.73 -2.81 2.00
C ARG A 34 8.34 -3.61 0.77
N ARG A 35 9.29 -3.96 -0.13
CA ARG A 35 9.03 -4.84 -1.29
C ARG A 35 8.56 -6.22 -0.85
N GLY A 36 9.11 -6.71 0.24
CA GLY A 36 8.95 -8.10 0.61
C GLY A 36 9.98 -8.54 1.62
N GLN A 37 9.52 -9.22 2.67
CA GLN A 37 10.41 -9.86 3.63
C GLN A 37 9.75 -11.11 4.23
N VAL A 38 10.59 -11.91 4.87
CA VAL A 38 10.18 -13.00 5.75
C VAL A 38 9.90 -12.41 7.11
N TYR A 39 8.64 -12.47 7.52
CA TYR A 39 8.17 -12.00 8.81
C TYR A 39 7.81 -13.18 9.71
N LYS A 40 8.32 -13.17 10.93
CA LYS A 40 7.99 -14.19 11.94
C LYS A 40 6.77 -13.72 12.72
N TYR A 41 5.63 -14.37 12.49
CA TYR A 41 4.39 -14.07 13.19
C TYR A 41 4.44 -14.58 14.64
N THR A 42 3.98 -13.75 15.58
CA THR A 42 3.67 -14.21 16.93
C THR A 42 2.54 -15.24 16.87
N ASN A 43 2.77 -16.44 17.42
CA ASN A 43 1.83 -17.58 17.39
C ASN A 43 1.30 -17.96 15.98
N GLY A 44 2.03 -17.58 14.93
CA GLY A 44 1.68 -17.93 13.56
C GLY A 44 2.49 -19.11 13.01
N PRO A 45 2.33 -19.41 11.71
CA PRO A 45 3.08 -20.48 11.06
C PRO A 45 4.59 -20.28 11.19
N SER A 46 5.31 -21.41 11.31
CA SER A 46 6.77 -21.41 11.44
C SER A 46 7.48 -20.83 10.22
N ASN A 47 6.84 -20.87 9.05
CA ASN A 47 7.41 -20.45 7.77
C ASN A 47 8.82 -21.05 7.58
N ARG A 48 8.92 -22.37 7.76
CA ARG A 48 10.19 -23.12 7.84
C ARG A 48 11.13 -22.87 6.66
N PHE A 49 10.58 -22.62 5.49
CA PHE A 49 11.32 -22.44 4.24
C PHE A 49 11.58 -20.97 3.91
N ASN A 50 11.28 -20.04 4.84
CA ASN A 50 11.56 -18.61 4.71
C ASN A 50 10.93 -17.98 3.46
N HIS A 51 9.67 -18.30 3.18
CA HIS A 51 8.92 -17.67 2.10
C HIS A 51 8.52 -16.24 2.47
N GLN A 52 8.53 -15.35 1.50
CA GLN A 52 8.05 -13.99 1.70
C GLN A 52 6.56 -14.01 2.07
N ASN A 53 6.19 -13.35 3.16
CA ASN A 53 4.83 -13.39 3.71
C ASN A 53 4.30 -12.00 4.15
N VAL A 54 5.09 -10.94 3.98
CA VAL A 54 4.65 -9.53 4.06
C VAL A 54 5.30 -8.71 2.93
N GLY A 55 4.87 -7.46 2.74
CA GLY A 55 5.27 -6.62 1.61
C GLY A 55 4.39 -6.87 0.39
N PHE A 56 4.96 -7.08 -0.80
CA PHE A 56 4.21 -7.40 -2.01
C PHE A 56 4.41 -8.86 -2.39
N LEU A 57 3.42 -9.71 -2.12
CA LEU A 57 3.50 -11.12 -2.50
C LEU A 57 3.45 -11.23 -4.02
N ILE A 58 4.44 -11.95 -4.56
CA ILE A 58 4.70 -12.16 -5.98
C ILE A 58 5.22 -13.58 -6.18
N GLY A 59 4.86 -14.21 -7.30
CA GLY A 59 5.27 -15.56 -7.62
C GLY A 59 4.51 -16.63 -6.83
N GLN A 60 5.04 -17.85 -6.85
CA GLN A 60 4.45 -19.02 -6.19
C GLN A 60 4.28 -18.80 -4.68
N GLN A 61 3.07 -19.05 -4.18
CA GLN A 61 2.77 -19.03 -2.75
C GLN A 61 2.86 -20.43 -2.16
N TYR A 62 3.19 -20.53 -0.87
CA TYR A 62 3.44 -21.79 -0.19
C TYR A 62 2.63 -21.90 1.09
N ASP A 63 2.30 -23.14 1.47
CA ASP A 63 1.68 -23.41 2.76
C ASP A 63 2.70 -23.19 3.87
N LEU A 64 2.56 -22.08 4.59
CA LEU A 64 3.47 -21.71 5.67
C LEU A 64 3.32 -22.62 6.91
N THR A 65 2.23 -23.39 7.00
CA THR A 65 1.93 -24.30 8.11
C THR A 65 2.48 -25.71 7.91
N SER A 66 2.79 -26.08 6.66
CA SER A 66 3.24 -27.42 6.30
C SER A 66 4.65 -27.73 6.81
N SER A 67 4.89 -28.99 7.14
CA SER A 67 6.22 -29.52 7.47
C SER A 67 7.10 -29.71 6.23
N SER A 68 6.49 -29.70 5.04
CA SER A 68 7.11 -29.83 3.71
C SER A 68 6.91 -28.55 2.89
N ASP A 69 7.81 -28.29 1.95
CA ASP A 69 7.75 -27.09 1.10
C ASP A 69 6.65 -27.21 0.04
N THR A 70 5.41 -26.94 0.46
CA THR A 70 4.20 -27.31 -0.30
C THR A 70 3.68 -26.11 -1.09
N PRO A 71 3.77 -26.12 -2.43
CA PRO A 71 3.24 -25.03 -3.24
C PRO A 71 1.71 -25.03 -3.20
N LEU A 72 1.14 -23.87 -2.94
CA LEU A 72 -0.31 -23.66 -2.96
C LEU A 72 -0.83 -23.65 -4.40
N LYS A 73 -2.09 -24.05 -4.53
CA LYS A 73 -2.84 -24.00 -5.79
C LYS A 73 -3.98 -23.00 -5.68
N ASP A 74 -4.40 -22.45 -6.80
CA ASP A 74 -5.64 -21.70 -6.90
C ASP A 74 -6.85 -22.67 -6.91
N ARG A 75 -8.09 -22.16 -7.02
CA ARG A 75 -9.28 -23.02 -7.03
C ARG A 75 -9.43 -23.90 -8.27
N THR A 76 -8.72 -23.59 -9.36
CA THR A 76 -8.69 -24.43 -10.57
C THR A 76 -7.69 -25.58 -10.48
N GLY A 77 -6.86 -25.59 -9.43
CA GLY A 77 -5.78 -26.56 -9.26
C GLY A 77 -4.48 -26.14 -9.95
N ALA A 78 -4.45 -24.97 -10.59
CA ALA A 78 -3.25 -24.35 -11.14
C ALA A 78 -2.38 -23.77 -10.00
N PRO A 79 -1.10 -23.49 -10.25
CA PRO A 79 -0.23 -22.91 -9.23
C PRO A 79 -0.74 -21.55 -8.75
N LEU A 80 -0.84 -21.35 -7.43
CA LEU A 80 -1.14 -20.05 -6.83
C LEU A 80 0.10 -19.15 -6.93
N ALA A 81 0.31 -18.55 -8.10
CA ALA A 81 1.50 -17.79 -8.41
C ALA A 81 1.16 -16.35 -8.84
N PHE A 82 1.24 -15.39 -7.91
CA PHE A 82 0.85 -14.01 -8.19
C PHE A 82 1.72 -13.36 -9.27
N THR A 83 1.07 -12.76 -10.27
CA THR A 83 1.76 -12.17 -11.42
C THR A 83 1.89 -10.65 -11.26
N ARG A 84 2.74 -10.04 -12.10
CA ARG A 84 2.94 -8.59 -12.09
C ARG A 84 1.84 -7.86 -12.85
N GLN A 85 1.37 -8.49 -13.92
CA GLN A 85 0.44 -7.91 -14.86
C GLN A 85 -0.92 -7.72 -14.19
N VAL A 86 -1.55 -6.59 -14.48
CA VAL A 86 -2.92 -6.28 -14.09
C VAL A 86 -3.54 -5.39 -15.17
N SER A 87 -4.76 -5.71 -15.53
CA SER A 87 -5.60 -5.02 -16.49
C SER A 87 -6.72 -4.29 -15.75
N LEU A 88 -7.32 -3.28 -16.40
CA LEU A 88 -8.47 -2.58 -15.82
C LEU A 88 -9.65 -3.55 -15.58
N ILE A 89 -9.82 -4.51 -16.48
CA ILE A 89 -10.80 -5.59 -16.39
C ILE A 89 -10.05 -6.89 -16.72
N GLU A 90 -10.07 -7.82 -15.77
CA GLU A 90 -9.51 -9.14 -15.96
C GLU A 90 -10.59 -10.09 -16.49
N ILE A 91 -10.36 -10.65 -17.69
CA ILE A 91 -11.21 -11.64 -18.33
C ILE A 91 -10.35 -12.85 -18.70
N GLY A 92 -10.43 -13.92 -17.94
CA GLY A 92 -9.55 -15.07 -18.16
C GLY A 92 -9.65 -16.13 -17.08
N ALA A 93 -8.76 -17.12 -17.15
CA ALA A 93 -8.66 -18.20 -16.17
C ALA A 93 -7.71 -17.88 -15.01
N ASN A 94 -6.91 -16.81 -15.12
CA ASN A 94 -5.89 -16.42 -14.15
C ASN A 94 -6.36 -15.36 -13.14
N LEU A 95 -7.68 -15.15 -13.01
CA LEU A 95 -8.27 -14.10 -12.16
C LEU A 95 -7.77 -14.14 -10.71
N GLU A 96 -7.46 -15.34 -10.21
CA GLU A 96 -7.04 -15.53 -8.82
C GLU A 96 -5.59 -15.15 -8.57
N VAL A 97 -4.77 -15.09 -9.62
CA VAL A 97 -3.33 -14.87 -9.54
C VAL A 97 -2.88 -13.56 -10.16
N THR A 98 -3.73 -12.87 -10.92
CA THR A 98 -3.38 -11.57 -11.51
C THR A 98 -3.04 -10.55 -10.42
N GLY A 99 -1.88 -9.91 -10.56
CA GLY A 99 -1.47 -8.73 -9.80
C GLY A 99 -0.77 -9.03 -8.47
N LEU A 100 0.05 -8.07 -8.03
CA LEU A 100 0.84 -8.18 -6.80
C LEU A 100 -0.07 -8.02 -5.57
N ARG A 101 0.12 -8.82 -4.51
CA ARG A 101 -0.70 -8.72 -3.28
C ARG A 101 0.00 -7.89 -2.20
N PRO A 102 -0.47 -6.67 -1.87
CA PRO A 102 0.22 -5.77 -0.95
C PRO A 102 -0.04 -6.11 0.53
N MET A 103 0.53 -7.20 1.02
CA MET A 103 0.52 -7.66 2.41
C MET A 103 1.35 -6.78 3.37
N LYS A 104 0.96 -5.51 3.53
CA LYS A 104 1.68 -4.55 4.39
C LYS A 104 1.61 -4.87 5.87
N TYR A 105 0.39 -5.14 6.35
CA TYR A 105 0.12 -5.41 7.76
C TYR A 105 0.05 -6.91 7.98
N ALA A 106 0.97 -7.41 8.81
CA ALA A 106 1.03 -8.81 9.20
C ALA A 106 -0.30 -9.26 9.83
N PRO A 107 -0.81 -10.47 9.49
CA PRO A 107 -1.94 -11.03 10.19
C PRO A 107 -1.68 -11.23 11.67
N ASP A 108 -2.67 -10.91 12.49
CA ASP A 108 -2.71 -11.32 13.89
C ASP A 108 -3.25 -12.76 14.00
N PHE A 109 -2.33 -13.73 14.03
CA PHE A 109 -2.68 -15.14 14.18
C PHE A 109 -3.23 -15.48 15.57
N THR A 110 -2.87 -14.70 16.60
CA THR A 110 -3.28 -14.99 17.98
C THR A 110 -4.78 -14.79 18.12
N ASN A 111 -5.32 -13.67 17.60
CA ASN A 111 -6.72 -13.32 17.79
C ASN A 111 -7.60 -13.47 16.53
N ASN A 112 -7.04 -13.94 15.40
CA ASN A 112 -7.84 -14.14 14.19
C ASN A 112 -8.96 -15.18 14.37
N ALA A 113 -8.74 -16.26 15.13
CA ALA A 113 -9.74 -17.32 15.32
C ALA A 113 -10.97 -16.85 16.11
N SER A 114 -10.80 -15.92 17.05
CA SER A 114 -11.91 -15.34 17.83
C SER A 114 -12.63 -14.21 17.10
N GLY A 115 -12.10 -13.75 15.96
CA GLY A 115 -12.59 -12.56 15.24
C GLY A 115 -12.24 -11.24 15.93
N ALA A 116 -11.47 -11.27 17.02
CA ALA A 116 -11.10 -10.10 17.83
C ALA A 116 -9.65 -9.65 17.53
N THR A 117 -9.35 -9.44 16.25
CA THR A 117 -8.00 -9.13 15.76
C THR A 117 -7.49 -7.81 16.34
N ASP A 118 -6.28 -7.80 16.90
CA ASP A 118 -5.76 -6.72 17.73
C ASP A 118 -4.69 -5.87 17.02
N ASN A 119 -4.70 -5.86 15.69
CA ASN A 119 -3.84 -4.97 14.93
C ASN A 119 -4.35 -3.53 15.02
N ASP A 120 -3.54 -2.64 15.60
CA ASP A 120 -3.80 -1.21 15.55
C ASP A 120 -3.82 -0.67 14.11
N MET A 121 -4.81 0.18 13.84
CA MET A 121 -4.90 0.94 12.60
C MET A 121 -4.11 2.22 12.73
N VAL A 122 -3.12 2.40 11.84
CA VAL A 122 -2.25 3.56 11.91
C VAL A 122 -2.91 4.75 11.23
N HIS A 123 -3.42 5.69 12.03
CA HIS A 123 -3.98 6.96 11.54
C HIS A 123 -2.92 8.06 11.45
N PHE A 124 -2.07 8.15 12.47
CA PHE A 124 -0.96 9.10 12.53
C PHE A 124 0.31 8.37 12.94
N ARG A 125 1.41 8.73 12.30
CA ARG A 125 2.73 8.21 12.65
C ARG A 125 3.82 9.17 12.25
N LEU A 126 4.94 9.07 12.95
CA LEU A 126 6.05 9.99 12.79
C LEU A 126 6.54 10.13 11.34
N PRO A 127 6.70 9.08 10.52
CA PRO A 127 7.15 9.27 9.14
C PRO A 127 6.21 10.14 8.30
N ASP A 128 4.89 10.11 8.52
CA ASP A 128 3.98 11.03 7.83
C ASP A 128 4.25 12.49 8.25
N VAL A 129 4.45 12.74 9.55
CA VAL A 129 4.81 14.08 10.06
C VAL A 129 6.12 14.59 9.45
N LEU A 130 7.14 13.74 9.37
CA LEU A 130 8.43 14.09 8.74
C LEU A 130 8.27 14.38 7.25
N LEU A 131 7.45 13.60 6.53
CA LEU A 131 7.13 13.82 5.12
C LEU A 131 6.33 15.11 4.90
N MET A 132 5.39 15.44 5.80
CA MET A 132 4.66 16.73 5.77
C MET A 132 5.60 17.91 6.02
N LYS A 133 6.53 17.80 6.98
CA LYS A 133 7.56 18.82 7.23
C LYS A 133 8.46 19.01 6.00
N ALA A 134 8.90 17.92 5.37
CA ALA A 134 9.68 17.97 4.15
C ALA A 134 8.90 18.65 3.00
N GLU A 135 7.60 18.35 2.86
CA GLU A 135 6.75 19.00 1.87
C GLU A 135 6.62 20.50 2.10
N ALA A 136 6.34 20.92 3.34
CA ALA A 136 6.20 22.31 3.69
C ALA A 136 7.46 23.11 3.37
N ILE A 137 8.64 22.57 3.66
CA ILE A 137 9.92 23.21 3.35
C ILE A 137 10.15 23.31 1.83
N LEU A 138 9.86 22.24 1.07
CA LEU A 138 9.94 22.28 -0.40
C LEU A 138 8.98 23.29 -1.03
N ARG A 139 7.90 23.66 -0.33
CA ARG A 139 6.93 24.67 -0.76
C ARG A 139 7.23 26.07 -0.22
N GLY A 140 8.42 26.30 0.33
CA GLY A 140 8.89 27.61 0.79
C GLY A 140 8.76 27.86 2.30
N GLY A 141 8.35 26.86 3.08
CA GLY A 141 8.38 26.93 4.53
C GLY A 141 9.81 26.95 5.09
N THR A 142 10.00 27.64 6.22
CA THR A 142 11.31 27.68 6.89
C THR A 142 11.58 26.37 7.64
N GLY A 143 12.71 25.71 7.32
CA GLY A 143 13.14 24.51 8.03
C GLY A 143 13.48 24.81 9.49
N THR A 144 12.99 23.98 10.42
CA THR A 144 13.33 24.07 11.85
C THR A 144 14.22 22.93 12.30
N THR A 145 14.99 23.15 13.36
CA THR A 145 15.84 22.14 14.02
C THR A 145 15.09 21.31 15.07
N ALA A 146 13.76 21.41 15.14
CA ALA A 146 12.97 20.61 16.06
C ALA A 146 13.06 19.10 15.70
N GLY A 147 13.41 18.28 16.70
CA GLY A 147 13.62 16.84 16.58
C GLY A 147 15.04 16.45 16.15
N SER A 148 15.33 15.15 16.12
CA SER A 148 16.63 14.59 15.76
C SER A 148 16.78 14.21 14.26
N TYR A 149 15.78 14.54 13.43
CA TYR A 149 15.66 14.06 12.04
C TYR A 149 16.18 15.05 11.00
N GLY A 150 16.82 16.14 11.44
CA GLY A 150 17.36 17.19 10.57
C GLY A 150 16.35 18.29 10.19
N SER A 151 16.87 19.29 9.46
CA SER A 151 16.14 20.52 9.10
C SER A 151 15.91 20.68 7.59
N THR A 152 16.42 19.77 6.75
CA THR A 152 16.24 19.81 5.29
C THR A 152 15.27 18.70 4.82
N PRO A 153 14.55 18.89 3.70
CA PRO A 153 13.70 17.84 3.14
C PRO A 153 14.44 16.53 2.90
N LEU A 154 15.67 16.62 2.39
CA LEU A 154 16.53 15.47 2.13
C LEU A 154 16.87 14.71 3.42
N ALA A 155 17.27 15.42 4.49
CA ALA A 155 17.60 14.80 5.77
C ALA A 155 16.39 14.10 6.40
N LEU A 156 15.23 14.78 6.40
CA LEU A 156 13.98 14.24 6.95
C LEU A 156 13.53 12.96 6.25
N VAL A 157 13.60 12.95 4.92
CA VAL A 157 13.22 11.77 4.13
C VAL A 157 14.26 10.66 4.26
N ASN A 158 15.56 10.99 4.25
CA ASN A 158 16.61 10.00 4.40
C ASN A 158 16.55 9.34 5.78
N ALA A 159 16.17 10.05 6.84
CA ALA A 159 15.95 9.45 8.17
C ALA A 159 14.91 8.32 8.14
N ILE A 160 13.88 8.41 7.30
CA ILE A 160 12.89 7.33 7.10
C ILE A 160 13.50 6.23 6.24
N ARG A 161 14.12 6.59 5.12
CA ARG A 161 14.58 5.63 4.12
C ARG A 161 15.73 4.75 4.62
N THR A 162 16.62 5.29 5.43
CA THR A 162 17.78 4.57 5.99
C THR A 162 17.46 3.91 7.32
N ASP A 163 16.26 4.08 7.87
CA ASP A 163 15.83 3.33 9.05
C ASP A 163 15.93 1.83 8.78
N ALA A 164 16.36 1.06 9.78
CA ALA A 164 16.57 -0.38 9.65
C ALA A 164 15.28 -1.13 9.25
N SER A 165 14.10 -0.59 9.55
CA SER A 165 12.80 -1.14 9.15
C SER A 165 12.42 -0.88 7.69
N ARG A 166 13.23 -0.11 6.95
CA ARG A 166 13.04 0.21 5.52
C ARG A 166 14.21 -0.23 4.69
N SER A 167 15.43 0.13 5.09
CA SER A 167 16.68 -0.16 4.37
C SER A 167 16.64 0.24 2.89
N ALA A 168 15.90 1.31 2.55
CA ALA A 168 15.64 1.74 1.18
C ALA A 168 16.81 2.52 0.55
N GLY A 169 17.86 2.82 1.33
CA GLY A 169 19.02 3.60 0.91
C GLY A 169 18.76 5.11 0.87
N ALA A 170 19.80 5.89 1.11
CA ALA A 170 19.72 7.35 1.08
C ALA A 170 19.54 7.88 -0.36
N LEU A 171 18.76 8.95 -0.50
CA LEU A 171 18.69 9.76 -1.70
C LEU A 171 19.81 10.80 -1.69
N THR A 172 20.20 11.24 -2.88
CA THR A 172 21.19 12.32 -3.07
C THR A 172 20.55 13.70 -3.26
N SER A 173 19.29 13.74 -3.69
CA SER A 173 18.52 14.97 -3.90
C SER A 173 17.06 14.78 -3.51
N MET A 174 16.37 15.90 -3.30
CA MET A 174 14.97 15.92 -2.89
C MET A 174 14.24 17.06 -3.59
N ASP A 175 13.17 16.73 -4.31
CA ASP A 175 12.22 17.66 -4.91
C ASP A 175 10.78 17.18 -4.65
N LEU A 176 9.77 17.93 -5.11
CA LEU A 176 8.37 17.57 -4.90
C LEU A 176 7.98 16.24 -5.56
N ASN A 177 8.55 15.88 -6.72
CA ASN A 177 8.24 14.61 -7.38
C ASN A 177 8.82 13.42 -6.61
N THR A 178 10.05 13.56 -6.12
CA THR A 178 10.73 12.56 -5.28
C THR A 178 9.98 12.37 -3.97
N LEU A 179 9.55 13.47 -3.34
CA LEU A 179 8.75 13.41 -2.12
C LEU A 179 7.38 12.74 -2.36
N TYR A 180 6.69 13.08 -3.45
CA TYR A 180 5.42 12.45 -3.82
C TYR A 180 5.54 10.94 -4.01
N ALA A 181 6.63 10.49 -4.62
CA ALA A 181 6.93 9.07 -4.77
C ALA A 181 7.23 8.41 -3.41
N GLU A 182 8.01 9.07 -2.54
CA GLU A 182 8.30 8.53 -1.21
C GLU A 182 7.07 8.46 -0.32
N ARG A 183 6.19 9.47 -0.33
CA ARG A 183 4.90 9.41 0.37
C ARG A 183 4.08 8.20 -0.07
N GLY A 184 4.06 7.91 -1.38
CA GLY A 184 3.43 6.70 -1.93
C GLY A 184 4.02 5.41 -1.35
N ARG A 185 5.35 5.24 -1.41
CA ARG A 185 6.04 4.06 -0.89
C ARG A 185 5.92 3.90 0.62
N GLU A 186 5.93 4.99 1.37
CA GLU A 186 5.89 4.94 2.82
C GLU A 186 4.47 4.66 3.31
N LEU A 187 3.46 5.35 2.76
CA LEU A 187 2.09 5.40 3.28
C LEU A 187 1.08 4.56 2.46
N TYR A 188 1.52 3.63 1.61
CA TYR A 188 0.60 2.74 0.90
C TYR A 188 -0.30 1.96 1.87
N LEU A 189 -1.57 1.76 1.52
CA LEU A 189 -2.59 1.14 2.39
C LEU A 189 -2.85 1.86 3.73
N GLU A 190 -2.52 3.15 3.84
CA GLU A 190 -2.79 3.96 5.05
C GLU A 190 -3.76 5.13 4.80
N ASN A 191 -4.58 5.05 3.75
CA ASN A 191 -5.62 6.05 3.41
C ASN A 191 -5.13 7.47 3.05
N TRP A 192 -3.84 7.65 2.78
CA TRP A 192 -3.27 8.96 2.40
C TRP A 192 -3.27 9.26 0.90
N ARG A 193 -3.19 8.22 0.05
CA ARG A 193 -2.78 8.38 -1.35
C ARG A 193 -3.69 9.31 -2.16
N ARG A 194 -5.02 9.25 -1.98
CA ARG A 194 -5.96 10.15 -2.67
C ARG A 194 -5.68 11.62 -2.36
N GLN A 195 -5.53 11.94 -1.07
CA GLN A 195 -5.34 13.32 -0.62
C GLN A 195 -3.99 13.87 -1.11
N ASP A 196 -2.95 13.04 -1.07
CA ASP A 196 -1.65 13.39 -1.65
C ASP A 196 -1.76 13.63 -3.17
N MET A 197 -2.44 12.75 -3.91
CA MET A 197 -2.63 12.93 -5.34
C MET A 197 -3.37 14.23 -5.69
N VAL A 198 -4.37 14.61 -4.91
CA VAL A 198 -5.08 15.89 -5.11
C VAL A 198 -4.15 17.07 -4.85
N ARG A 199 -3.43 17.10 -3.73
CA ARG A 199 -2.52 18.20 -3.35
C ARG A 199 -1.31 18.37 -4.28
N PHE A 200 -0.88 17.28 -4.93
CA PHE A 200 0.20 17.28 -5.91
C PHE A 200 -0.31 17.43 -7.36
N GLY A 201 -1.62 17.62 -7.58
CA GLY A 201 -2.19 17.79 -8.92
C GLY A 201 -2.07 16.55 -9.81
N LYS A 202 -1.98 15.36 -9.22
CA LYS A 202 -1.81 14.07 -9.93
C LYS A 202 -3.11 13.26 -10.02
N TYR A 203 -4.12 13.56 -9.20
CA TYR A 203 -5.31 12.71 -9.04
C TYR A 203 -6.12 12.49 -10.32
N LEU A 204 -6.24 13.53 -11.15
CA LEU A 204 -7.02 13.45 -12.39
C LEU A 204 -6.17 12.96 -13.58
N GLY A 205 -4.88 12.73 -13.38
CA GLY A 205 -3.98 12.28 -14.43
C GLY A 205 -4.25 10.83 -14.87
N PRO A 206 -3.59 10.39 -15.95
CA PRO A 206 -3.70 9.02 -16.43
C PRO A 206 -3.22 8.02 -15.38
N ILE A 207 -3.78 6.81 -15.42
CA ILE A 207 -3.33 5.66 -14.63
C ILE A 207 -2.62 4.66 -15.54
N GLU A 208 -1.89 3.71 -14.97
CA GLU A 208 -1.14 2.72 -15.76
C GLU A 208 -2.02 1.93 -16.73
N GLN A 209 -3.25 1.60 -16.32
CA GLN A 209 -4.19 0.80 -17.13
C GLN A 209 -5.05 1.66 -18.07
N GLY A 210 -4.83 2.98 -18.17
CA GLY A 210 -5.73 3.85 -18.95
C GLY A 210 -5.22 5.27 -19.18
N PRO A 211 -5.24 5.77 -20.43
CA PRO A 211 -4.69 7.08 -20.79
C PRO A 211 -5.60 8.26 -20.40
N THR A 212 -6.78 8.01 -19.85
CA THR A 212 -7.82 9.03 -19.72
C THR A 212 -7.61 9.90 -18.50
N SER A 213 -7.46 11.21 -18.72
CA SER A 213 -7.60 12.21 -17.67
C SER A 213 -9.06 12.26 -17.20
N SER A 214 -9.26 12.38 -15.89
CA SER A 214 -10.59 12.46 -15.29
C SER A 214 -11.10 13.90 -15.20
N ASP A 215 -12.43 14.06 -15.17
CA ASP A 215 -13.11 15.35 -15.01
C ASP A 215 -12.80 15.98 -13.63
N ALA A 216 -12.70 17.32 -13.59
CA ALA A 216 -12.44 18.09 -12.39
C ALA A 216 -13.45 17.85 -11.25
N LYS A 217 -14.70 17.46 -11.57
CA LYS A 217 -15.72 17.13 -10.56
C LYS A 217 -15.26 16.03 -9.60
N TYR A 218 -14.44 15.08 -10.06
CA TYR A 218 -13.99 13.94 -9.24
C TYR A 218 -13.00 14.33 -8.11
N LEU A 219 -12.54 15.57 -8.06
CA LEU A 219 -11.71 16.07 -6.95
C LEU A 219 -12.46 16.07 -5.60
N ILE A 220 -13.77 16.23 -5.62
CA ILE A 220 -14.63 16.25 -4.42
C ILE A 220 -15.72 15.20 -4.61
N PHE A 221 -15.98 14.34 -3.62
CA PHE A 221 -17.03 13.33 -3.73
C PHE A 221 -18.42 13.96 -3.83
N PRO A 222 -19.39 13.33 -4.52
CA PRO A 222 -20.75 13.83 -4.54
C PRO A 222 -21.38 13.75 -3.15
N ILE A 223 -22.26 14.70 -2.84
CA ILE A 223 -23.19 14.57 -1.73
C ILE A 223 -24.16 13.43 -2.09
N PRO A 224 -24.37 12.44 -1.20
CA PRO A 224 -25.28 11.33 -1.51
C PRO A 224 -26.71 11.82 -1.79
N ASN A 225 -27.34 11.31 -2.86
CA ASN A 225 -28.69 11.74 -3.28
C ASN A 225 -29.75 11.59 -2.17
N GLN A 226 -29.60 10.59 -1.30
CA GLN A 226 -30.49 10.42 -0.14
C GLN A 226 -30.43 11.60 0.83
N GLN A 227 -29.27 12.26 0.97
CA GLN A 227 -29.11 13.43 1.83
C GLN A 227 -29.69 14.68 1.17
N LEU A 228 -29.52 14.84 -0.14
CA LEU A 228 -30.14 15.93 -0.90
C LEU A 228 -31.68 15.86 -0.88
N ALA A 229 -32.23 14.65 -0.93
CA ALA A 229 -33.68 14.44 -0.95
C ALA A 229 -34.37 14.84 0.38
N VAL A 230 -33.67 14.74 1.51
CA VAL A 230 -34.24 15.01 2.85
C VAL A 230 -33.81 16.36 3.43
N ASN A 231 -32.86 17.06 2.81
CA ASN A 231 -32.35 18.34 3.30
C ASN A 231 -32.15 19.34 2.16
N SER A 232 -33.13 20.23 1.98
CA SER A 232 -33.12 21.27 0.95
C SER A 232 -32.04 22.35 1.14
N ASN A 233 -31.35 22.39 2.27
CA ASN A 233 -30.23 23.31 2.49
C ASN A 233 -28.91 22.80 1.86
N LEU A 234 -28.86 21.53 1.43
CA LEU A 234 -27.69 20.98 0.78
C LEU A 234 -27.73 21.27 -0.72
N THR A 235 -26.64 21.83 -1.23
CA THR A 235 -26.41 22.00 -2.67
C THR A 235 -25.34 21.00 -3.11
N GLN A 236 -25.55 20.32 -4.23
CA GLN A 236 -24.60 19.35 -4.76
C GLN A 236 -23.24 20.00 -5.09
N ASN A 237 -22.17 19.21 -4.98
CA ASN A 237 -20.83 19.60 -5.42
C ASN A 237 -20.81 19.81 -6.94
N PRO A 238 -20.04 20.78 -7.47
CA PRO A 238 -20.05 21.12 -8.89
C PRO A 238 -19.80 19.92 -9.81
N GLY A 239 -20.65 19.76 -10.83
CA GLY A 239 -20.50 18.78 -11.91
C GLY A 239 -21.20 17.41 -11.70
N TYR A 240 -21.80 17.19 -10.53
CA TYR A 240 -22.61 16.01 -10.21
C TYR A 240 -24.11 16.24 -10.34
#